data_AF-A0A178BDG8-F1
#
_entry.id   AF-A0A178BDG8-F1
#
_cell.length_a   1.000
_cell.length_b   1.000
_cell.length_c   1.000
_cell.angle_alpha   90.00
_cell.angle_beta   90.00
_cell.angle_gamma   90.00
#
_symmetry.space_group_name_H-M   'P 1'
#
loop_
_entity.id
_entity.type
_entity.pdbx_description
1 polymer ?
#
loop_
_entity_poly.entity_id
_entity_poly.type
_entity_poly.pdbx_seq_one_letter_code
_entity_poly.pdbx_strand_id
1 'polypeptide(L)'
;MSFLMKPKVMLAMRVFYLVLVVTVVAMSTARYFTTASHRRTRTSIISLSMGAKSLMFTLYHLLTSHVRALQRWGSLKAFLILDIIDQLAWGGVIFLVAQANIQNKVGGIEAVLGWGVFAIAVQLIFMATYLAFASSLLWRASKRGGQVDMEDTVDKYNLRQHFHGSVECIGAKWHHPIAKWGVHLKDIQTGVEYSRFASILISAVGPISYPRDVKFQGMEGFEGSMFHTARWNHSVNYKGKRVAVVGNGCSAAEVVPALAQDAASVKQYARSGQWYHERPNHRYTNVEKFLFQWVPLWQKAIRLGVFLEADEETNAYFPTPQGKKDRAKKEAESLEYLYAENVTLIPEGIREITETGIISGSGIRDDFDIIVLTTGFQVSSFLTPMHIIGANGKALHEQWKECRGAQAYLGTHVHNFPNMAIFFGPNTFPANNSALFACETQVDYAIKSLVAPLLDRRAEIIEVKQSVEDRTTNAIHKGLAETVYSADCSNWCMGDFGRNAASWPGLARDFWVATFFPDWSAFNMSGGTSFWRLSQFRRKISSFVGDTISISL
;
A
#
# COMPACT_ATOMS: atom_id res chain seq x y z
N MET A 1 -23.45 20.44 6.11
CA MET A 1 -23.54 18.95 6.13
C MET A 1 -23.11 18.30 7.46
N SER A 2 -22.26 18.94 8.28
CA SER A 2 -21.79 18.39 9.58
C SER A 2 -22.84 18.33 10.70
N PHE A 3 -23.88 19.18 10.66
CA PHE A 3 -24.93 19.22 11.69
C PHE A 3 -25.84 17.97 11.65
N LEU A 4 -26.20 17.52 10.44
CA LEU A 4 -27.15 16.42 10.19
C LEU A 4 -26.58 15.03 10.53
N MET A 5 -25.26 14.90 10.68
CA MET A 5 -24.59 13.63 11.00
C MET A 5 -24.16 13.52 12.48
N LYS A 6 -24.55 14.47 13.34
CA LYS A 6 -24.26 14.38 14.77
C LYS A 6 -24.95 13.16 15.39
N PRO A 7 -24.29 12.39 16.27
CA PRO A 7 -24.87 11.18 16.89
C PRO A 7 -26.24 11.43 17.54
N LYS A 8 -26.40 12.59 18.20
CA LYS A 8 -27.67 13.01 18.82
C LYS A 8 -28.80 13.20 17.80
N VAL A 9 -28.49 13.75 16.61
CA VAL A 9 -29.47 13.96 15.54
C VAL A 9 -29.87 12.63 14.92
N MET A 10 -28.91 11.74 14.66
CA MET A 10 -29.22 10.40 14.15
C MET A 10 -30.06 9.57 15.10
N LEU A 11 -29.79 9.66 16.41
CA LEU A 11 -30.60 9.00 17.43
C LEU A 11 -32.03 9.54 17.43
N ALA A 12 -32.20 10.87 17.43
CA ALA A 12 -33.52 11.50 17.37
C ALA A 12 -34.31 11.07 16.13
N MET A 13 -33.65 11.00 14.97
CA MET A 13 -34.25 10.54 13.72
C MET A 13 -34.67 9.06 13.81
N ARG A 14 -33.84 8.17 14.35
CA ARG A 14 -34.20 6.74 14.49
C ARG A 14 -35.31 6.51 15.51
N VAL A 15 -35.39 7.30 16.57
CA VAL A 15 -36.52 7.27 17.52
C VAL A 15 -37.80 7.76 16.87
N PHE A 16 -37.75 8.84 16.09
CA PHE A 16 -38.93 9.31 15.35
C PHE A 16 -39.39 8.28 14.30
N TYR A 17 -38.46 7.64 13.59
CA TYR A 17 -38.75 6.53 12.68
C TYR A 17 -39.49 5.38 13.38
N LEU A 18 -39.03 4.99 14.57
CA LEU A 18 -39.67 3.97 15.40
C LEU A 18 -41.11 4.33 15.73
N VAL A 19 -41.38 5.57 16.10
CA VAL A 19 -42.74 6.06 16.41
C VAL A 19 -43.65 5.93 15.18
N LEU A 20 -43.17 6.30 13.99
CA LEU A 20 -43.93 6.15 12.75
C LEU A 20 -44.23 4.67 12.43
N VAL A 21 -43.25 3.78 12.59
CA VAL A 21 -43.43 2.33 12.38
C VAL A 21 -44.50 1.77 13.33
N VAL A 22 -44.42 2.09 14.62
CA VAL A 22 -45.41 1.64 15.62
C VAL A 22 -46.81 2.18 15.28
N THR A 23 -46.89 3.43 14.82
CA THR A 23 -48.16 4.05 14.42
C THR A 23 -48.77 3.34 13.21
N VAL A 24 -47.98 3.00 12.19
CA VAL A 24 -48.48 2.23 11.03
C VAL A 24 -48.93 0.83 11.43
N VAL A 25 -48.18 0.15 12.30
CA VAL A 25 -48.56 -1.18 12.80
C VAL A 25 -49.89 -1.11 13.56
N ALA A 26 -50.05 -0.12 14.45
CA ALA A 26 -51.29 0.08 15.19
C ALA A 26 -52.49 0.36 14.26
N MET A 27 -52.32 1.28 13.30
CA MET A 27 -53.37 1.60 12.33
C MET A 27 -53.70 0.44 11.39
N SER A 28 -52.69 -0.32 10.96
CA SER A 28 -52.88 -1.50 10.11
C SER A 28 -53.57 -2.64 10.87
N THR A 29 -53.29 -2.78 12.17
CA THR A 29 -53.96 -3.72 13.07
C THR A 29 -55.42 -3.33 13.26
N ALA A 30 -55.68 -2.05 13.59
CA ALA A 30 -57.05 -1.53 13.71
C ALA A 30 -57.83 -1.75 12.41
N ARG A 31 -57.23 -1.38 11.26
CA ARG A 31 -57.82 -1.60 9.93
C ARG A 31 -58.15 -3.07 9.70
N TYR A 32 -57.24 -3.99 10.03
CA TYR A 32 -57.43 -5.43 9.86
C TYR A 32 -58.64 -5.96 10.64
N PHE A 33 -58.86 -5.48 11.87
CA PHE A 33 -59.98 -5.94 12.72
C PHE A 33 -61.30 -5.22 12.45
N THR A 34 -61.27 -3.99 11.92
CA THR A 34 -62.49 -3.26 11.55
C THR A 34 -63.11 -3.73 10.24
N THR A 35 -62.38 -4.49 9.41
CA THR A 35 -62.85 -4.91 8.09
C THR A 35 -63.68 -6.20 8.14
N ALA A 36 -64.86 -6.17 7.51
CA ALA A 36 -65.78 -7.32 7.43
C ALA A 36 -65.06 -8.59 6.92
N SER A 37 -65.40 -9.76 7.48
CA SER A 37 -64.67 -11.03 7.33
C SER A 37 -64.35 -11.43 5.89
N HIS A 38 -65.21 -11.10 4.92
CA HIS A 38 -65.02 -11.40 3.49
C HIS A 38 -64.08 -10.44 2.73
N ARG A 39 -63.63 -9.33 3.34
CA ARG A 39 -62.79 -8.30 2.72
C ARG A 39 -61.48 -8.05 3.48
N ARG A 40 -60.97 -9.01 4.26
CA ARG A 40 -59.60 -8.88 4.84
C ARG A 40 -58.61 -8.62 3.72
N THR A 41 -58.19 -7.37 3.57
CA THR A 41 -57.43 -6.91 2.41
C THR A 41 -55.99 -7.40 2.53
N ARG A 42 -55.47 -8.03 1.48
CA ARG A 42 -54.06 -8.46 1.37
C ARG A 42 -53.08 -7.33 1.74
N THR A 43 -53.47 -6.07 1.51
CA THR A 43 -52.70 -4.88 1.84
C THR A 43 -52.47 -4.67 3.34
N SER A 44 -53.46 -4.94 4.19
CA SER A 44 -53.32 -4.75 5.65
C SER A 44 -52.31 -5.75 6.25
N ILE A 45 -52.30 -6.98 5.73
CA ILE A 45 -51.33 -8.02 6.12
C ILE A 45 -49.92 -7.64 5.66
N ILE A 46 -49.78 -7.06 4.46
CA ILE A 46 -48.49 -6.59 3.93
C ILE A 46 -47.97 -5.39 4.74
N SER A 47 -48.82 -4.43 5.11
CA SER A 47 -48.42 -3.30 5.97
C SER A 47 -47.98 -3.77 7.36
N LEU A 48 -48.65 -4.77 7.93
CA LEU A 48 -48.28 -5.37 9.21
C LEU A 48 -46.92 -6.09 9.15
N SER A 49 -46.70 -6.91 8.12
CA SER A 49 -45.43 -7.64 7.97
C SER A 49 -44.26 -6.70 7.69
N MET A 50 -44.45 -5.66 6.88
CA MET A 50 -43.43 -4.63 6.64
C MET A 50 -43.17 -3.77 7.89
N GLY A 51 -44.20 -3.47 8.68
CA GLY A 51 -44.05 -2.79 9.97
C GLY A 51 -43.24 -3.61 10.98
N ALA A 52 -43.53 -4.91 11.12
CA ALA A 52 -42.76 -5.82 11.99
C ALA A 52 -41.28 -5.93 11.57
N LYS A 53 -41.01 -6.00 10.26
CA LYS A 53 -39.64 -5.96 9.72
C LYS A 53 -38.91 -4.66 10.08
N SER A 54 -39.56 -3.52 9.84
CA SER A 54 -39.00 -2.19 10.12
C SER A 54 -38.71 -2.00 11.61
N LEU A 55 -39.57 -2.56 12.47
CA LEU A 55 -39.38 -2.59 13.93
C LEU A 55 -38.11 -3.37 14.30
N MET A 56 -37.93 -4.57 13.73
CA MET A 56 -36.75 -5.39 13.97
C MET A 56 -35.46 -4.69 13.51
N PHE A 57 -35.48 -4.06 12.33
CA PHE A 57 -34.33 -3.33 11.81
C PHE A 57 -33.98 -2.14 12.71
N THR A 58 -34.97 -1.34 13.09
CA THR A 58 -34.78 -0.17 13.95
C THR A 58 -34.26 -0.57 15.34
N LEU A 59 -34.77 -1.67 15.90
CA LEU A 59 -34.29 -2.21 17.16
C LEU A 59 -32.84 -2.69 17.06
N TYR A 60 -32.48 -3.42 16.00
CA TYR A 60 -31.09 -3.81 15.73
C TYR A 60 -30.17 -2.59 15.68
N HIS A 61 -30.55 -1.54 14.95
CA HIS A 61 -29.77 -0.30 14.88
C HIS A 61 -29.59 0.38 16.25
N LEU A 62 -30.68 0.54 17.01
CA LEU A 62 -30.64 1.21 18.31
C LEU A 62 -29.77 0.43 19.31
N LEU A 63 -29.98 -0.90 19.38
CA LEU A 63 -29.24 -1.79 20.28
C LEU A 63 -27.76 -1.84 19.93
N THR A 64 -27.41 -2.06 18.66
CA THR A 64 -26.00 -2.16 18.25
C THR A 64 -25.28 -0.82 18.27
N SER A 65 -25.98 0.31 18.25
CA SER A 65 -25.33 1.63 18.34
C SER A 65 -25.14 2.11 19.78
N HIS A 66 -26.00 1.71 20.73
CA HIS A 66 -26.05 2.31 22.08
C HIS A 66 -25.84 1.33 23.23
N VAL A 67 -25.89 0.01 22.99
CA VAL A 67 -25.63 -1.01 24.01
C VAL A 67 -24.22 -1.57 23.81
N ARG A 68 -23.30 -1.31 24.77
CA ARG A 68 -21.89 -1.74 24.68
C ARG A 68 -21.72 -3.23 24.36
N ALA A 69 -22.52 -4.10 24.98
CA ALA A 69 -22.46 -5.55 24.76
C ALA A 69 -22.80 -5.98 23.31
N LEU A 70 -23.53 -5.15 22.57
CA LEU A 70 -24.02 -5.44 21.23
C LEU A 70 -23.32 -4.64 20.13
N GLN A 71 -22.43 -3.70 20.47
CA GLN A 71 -21.70 -2.88 19.50
C GLN A 71 -20.86 -3.71 18.52
N ARG A 72 -20.33 -4.86 18.95
CA ARG A 72 -19.58 -5.80 18.08
C ARG A 72 -20.37 -6.31 16.88
N TRP A 73 -21.71 -6.30 16.96
CA TRP A 73 -22.59 -6.75 15.87
C TRP A 73 -23.02 -5.62 14.94
N GLY A 74 -22.70 -4.36 15.28
CA GLY A 74 -23.05 -3.18 14.49
C GLY A 74 -22.04 -2.92 13.38
N SER A 75 -22.52 -2.68 12.16
CA SER A 75 -21.67 -2.26 11.03
C SER A 75 -22.38 -1.22 10.19
N LEU A 76 -21.67 -0.13 9.85
CA LEU A 76 -22.16 0.91 8.94
C LEU A 76 -22.57 0.36 7.57
N LYS A 77 -21.97 -0.77 7.13
CA LYS A 77 -22.38 -1.47 5.91
C LYS A 77 -23.73 -2.19 6.08
N ALA A 78 -23.91 -2.88 7.20
CA ALA A 78 -25.18 -3.54 7.52
C ALA A 78 -26.30 -2.51 7.65
N PHE A 79 -26.02 -1.38 8.31
CA PHE A 79 -26.93 -0.25 8.45
C PHE A 79 -27.43 0.28 7.11
N LEU A 80 -26.51 0.54 6.18
CA LEU A 80 -26.87 0.97 4.82
C LEU A 80 -27.76 -0.05 4.10
N ILE A 81 -27.44 -1.35 4.18
CA ILE A 81 -28.21 -2.41 3.51
C ILE A 81 -29.63 -2.48 4.08
N LEU A 82 -29.78 -2.45 5.40
CA LEU A 82 -31.08 -2.50 6.07
C LEU A 82 -31.94 -1.28 5.75
N ASP A 83 -31.35 -0.08 5.78
CA ASP A 83 -32.04 1.18 5.44
C ASP A 83 -32.53 1.17 3.96
N ILE A 84 -31.76 0.60 3.02
CA ILE A 84 -32.18 0.43 1.60
C ILE A 84 -33.31 -0.59 1.45
N ILE A 85 -33.22 -1.73 2.14
CA ILE A 85 -34.29 -2.75 2.12
C ILE A 85 -35.60 -2.15 2.66
N ASP A 86 -35.52 -1.28 3.67
CA ASP A 86 -36.70 -0.59 4.20
C ASP A 86 -37.32 0.38 3.21
N GLN A 87 -36.49 1.14 2.49
CA GLN A 87 -36.95 2.05 1.45
C GLN A 87 -37.78 1.33 0.37
N LEU A 88 -37.28 0.20 -0.13
CA LEU A 88 -37.95 -0.60 -1.15
C LEU A 88 -39.26 -1.22 -0.63
N ALA A 89 -39.24 -1.73 0.60
CA ALA A 89 -40.41 -2.32 1.25
C ALA A 89 -41.57 -1.32 1.38
N TRP A 90 -41.29 -0.11 1.87
CA TRP A 90 -42.32 0.92 2.03
C TRP A 90 -42.82 1.47 0.68
N GLY A 91 -41.96 1.54 -0.35
CA GLY A 91 -42.39 1.84 -1.72
C GLY A 91 -43.45 0.87 -2.24
N GLY A 92 -43.29 -0.43 -1.98
CA GLY A 92 -44.29 -1.45 -2.29
C GLY A 92 -45.60 -1.28 -1.51
N VAL A 93 -45.52 -0.95 -0.22
CA VAL A 93 -46.72 -0.69 0.61
C VAL A 93 -47.50 0.51 0.10
N ILE A 94 -46.83 1.62 -0.22
CA ILE A 94 -47.45 2.84 -0.78
C ILE A 94 -48.22 2.50 -2.05
N PHE A 95 -47.58 1.80 -3.00
CA PHE A 95 -48.20 1.41 -4.26
C PHE A 95 -49.45 0.56 -4.04
N LEU A 96 -49.34 -0.51 -3.24
CA LEU A 96 -50.42 -1.45 -3.01
C LEU A 96 -51.59 -0.83 -2.22
N VAL A 97 -51.30 0.02 -1.22
CA VAL A 97 -52.33 0.71 -0.44
C VAL A 97 -53.02 1.78 -1.29
N ALA A 98 -52.29 2.53 -2.12
CA ALA A 98 -52.88 3.50 -3.04
C ALA A 98 -53.81 2.81 -4.05
N GLN A 99 -53.33 1.73 -4.69
CA GLN A 99 -54.12 0.96 -5.63
C GLN A 99 -55.39 0.40 -4.97
N ALA A 100 -55.27 -0.18 -3.78
CA ALA A 100 -56.42 -0.73 -3.06
C ALA A 100 -57.42 0.34 -2.60
N ASN A 101 -56.96 1.53 -2.21
CA ASN A 101 -57.83 2.63 -1.81
C ASN A 101 -58.59 3.22 -3.01
N ILE A 102 -57.96 3.31 -4.18
CA ILE A 102 -58.56 3.82 -5.42
C ILE A 102 -59.57 2.81 -6.01
N GLN A 103 -59.23 1.52 -6.03
CA GLN A 103 -60.07 0.49 -6.65
C GLN A 103 -61.32 0.12 -5.84
N ASN A 104 -61.26 0.14 -4.51
CA ASN A 104 -62.30 -0.47 -3.68
C ASN A 104 -63.49 0.44 -3.32
N LYS A 105 -63.54 1.72 -3.74
CA LYS A 105 -64.61 2.71 -3.42
C LYS A 105 -65.20 2.51 -2.00
N VAL A 106 -64.33 2.44 -1.00
CA VAL A 106 -64.73 2.19 0.40
C VAL A 106 -65.01 3.52 1.08
N GLY A 107 -66.10 3.60 1.85
CA GLY A 107 -66.45 4.76 2.68
C GLY A 107 -66.30 4.47 4.18
N GLY A 108 -66.33 5.51 5.01
CA GLY A 108 -66.27 5.38 6.48
C GLY A 108 -64.87 5.14 7.05
N ILE A 109 -64.80 4.49 8.21
CA ILE A 109 -63.57 4.36 9.01
C ILE A 109 -62.44 3.60 8.30
N GLU A 110 -62.76 2.64 7.42
CA GLU A 110 -61.78 1.88 6.65
C GLU A 110 -61.00 2.75 5.65
N ALA A 111 -61.66 3.74 5.04
CA ALA A 111 -61.04 4.66 4.11
C ALA A 111 -60.10 5.62 4.85
N VAL A 112 -60.53 6.12 6.01
CA VAL A 112 -59.72 6.98 6.88
C VAL A 112 -58.45 6.26 7.34
N LEU A 113 -58.58 5.02 7.82
CA LEU A 113 -57.42 4.20 8.22
C LEU A 113 -56.52 3.86 7.02
N GLY A 114 -57.10 3.61 5.85
CA GLY A 114 -56.34 3.33 4.63
C GLY A 114 -55.51 4.49 4.11
N TRP A 115 -56.06 5.71 4.10
CA TRP A 115 -55.32 6.91 3.73
C TRP A 115 -54.33 7.35 4.82
N GLY A 116 -54.65 7.08 6.09
CA GLY A 116 -53.71 7.29 7.19
C GLY A 116 -52.47 6.39 7.11
N VAL A 117 -52.65 5.09 6.82
CA VAL A 117 -51.53 4.17 6.57
C VAL A 117 -50.69 4.63 5.37
N PHE A 118 -51.33 5.11 4.29
CA PHE A 118 -50.64 5.66 3.13
C PHE A 118 -49.79 6.89 3.50
N ALA A 119 -50.36 7.85 4.23
CA ALA A 119 -49.65 9.08 4.62
C ALA A 119 -48.42 8.78 5.48
N ILE A 120 -48.54 7.86 6.44
CA ILE A 120 -47.40 7.51 7.30
C ILE A 120 -46.37 6.65 6.53
N ALA A 121 -46.80 5.76 5.63
CA ALA A 121 -45.88 5.03 4.75
C ALA A 121 -45.05 5.96 3.86
N VAL A 122 -45.65 7.05 3.37
CA VAL A 122 -44.93 8.13 2.65
C VAL A 122 -43.91 8.81 3.57
N GLN A 123 -44.23 9.09 4.84
CA GLN A 123 -43.24 9.66 5.76
C GLN A 123 -42.08 8.68 6.05
N LEU A 124 -42.40 7.38 6.17
CA LEU A 124 -41.42 6.32 6.37
C LEU A 124 -40.45 6.20 5.18
N ILE A 125 -40.92 6.34 3.93
CA ILE A 125 -40.02 6.26 2.76
C ILE A 125 -39.05 7.45 2.72
N PHE A 126 -39.50 8.66 3.01
CA PHE A 126 -38.63 9.84 3.08
C PHE A 126 -37.56 9.69 4.16
N MET A 127 -37.97 9.18 5.32
CA MET A 127 -37.06 9.00 6.44
C MET A 127 -36.06 7.85 6.23
N ALA A 128 -36.50 6.73 5.67
CA ALA A 128 -35.60 5.63 5.27
C ALA A 128 -34.58 6.09 4.22
N THR A 129 -35.01 6.91 3.25
CA THR A 129 -34.12 7.50 2.24
C THR A 129 -33.07 8.41 2.89
N TYR A 130 -33.48 9.25 3.84
CA TYR A 130 -32.56 10.10 4.60
C TYR A 130 -31.55 9.28 5.42
N LEU A 131 -32.02 8.26 6.15
CA LEU A 131 -31.16 7.39 6.95
C LEU A 131 -30.20 6.58 6.07
N ALA A 132 -30.65 6.04 4.95
CA ALA A 132 -29.79 5.36 3.98
C ALA A 132 -28.71 6.31 3.44
N PHE A 133 -29.07 7.56 3.11
CA PHE A 133 -28.12 8.58 2.69
C PHE A 133 -27.09 8.89 3.78
N ALA A 134 -27.53 9.13 5.03
CA ALA A 134 -26.65 9.38 6.17
C ALA A 134 -25.72 8.19 6.48
N SER A 135 -26.26 6.97 6.52
CA SER A 135 -25.52 5.72 6.69
C SER A 135 -24.47 5.53 5.57
N SER A 136 -24.82 5.90 4.33
CA SER A 136 -23.87 5.84 3.20
C SER A 136 -22.72 6.84 3.34
N LEU A 137 -23.00 8.06 3.81
CA LEU A 137 -21.99 9.10 4.05
C LEU A 137 -21.07 8.70 5.20
N LEU A 138 -21.62 8.20 6.32
CA LEU A 138 -20.85 7.74 7.48
C LEU A 138 -20.01 6.52 7.16
N TRP A 139 -20.57 5.53 6.45
CA TRP A 139 -19.81 4.36 6.00
C TRP A 139 -18.63 4.77 5.13
N ARG A 140 -18.86 5.71 4.20
CA ARG A 140 -17.83 6.28 3.32
C ARG A 140 -16.79 7.08 4.11
N ALA A 141 -17.20 7.85 5.10
CA ALA A 141 -16.29 8.61 5.97
C ALA A 141 -15.43 7.69 6.85
N SER A 142 -16.00 6.63 7.43
CA SER A 142 -15.25 5.68 8.27
C SER A 142 -14.11 4.96 7.54
N LYS A 143 -14.20 4.85 6.21
CA LYS A 143 -13.15 4.24 5.39
C LYS A 143 -11.99 5.18 5.09
N ARG A 144 -12.05 6.45 5.51
CA ARG A 144 -11.20 7.54 5.01
C ARG A 144 -10.67 8.41 6.16
N GLY A 145 -9.67 7.90 6.88
CA GLY A 145 -8.70 8.74 7.58
C GLY A 145 -7.86 9.53 6.55
N GLY A 146 -7.44 10.74 6.93
CA GLY A 146 -6.90 11.80 6.08
C GLY A 146 -5.54 11.53 5.45
N GLN A 147 -4.83 12.61 5.11
CA GLN A 147 -3.51 12.60 4.47
C GLN A 147 -2.60 11.61 5.21
N VAL A 148 -2.33 10.48 4.55
CA VAL A 148 -1.81 9.28 5.19
C VAL A 148 -0.34 9.49 5.49
N ASP A 149 -0.03 9.87 6.73
CA ASP A 149 1.28 9.57 7.29
C ASP A 149 1.42 8.05 7.45
N MET A 150 2.64 7.53 7.39
CA MET A 150 2.91 6.12 7.71
C MET A 150 2.40 5.77 9.10
N GLU A 151 2.50 6.70 10.05
CA GLU A 151 1.97 6.56 11.41
C GLU A 151 0.45 6.35 11.42
N ASP A 152 -0.31 7.11 10.63
CA ASP A 152 -1.77 6.94 10.50
C ASP A 152 -2.13 5.56 9.95
N THR A 153 -1.34 5.02 9.02
CA THR A 153 -1.53 3.66 8.50
C THR A 153 -1.29 2.62 9.58
N VAL A 154 -0.19 2.77 10.32
CA VAL A 154 0.18 1.90 11.43
C VAL A 154 -0.92 1.88 12.50
N ASP A 155 -1.46 3.03 12.86
CA ASP A 155 -2.54 3.15 13.85
C ASP A 155 -3.87 2.60 13.33
N LYS A 156 -4.23 2.92 12.08
CA LYS A 156 -5.48 2.45 11.44
C LYS A 156 -5.58 0.92 11.43
N TYR A 157 -4.47 0.23 11.22
CA TYR A 157 -4.43 -1.24 11.15
C TYR A 157 -3.90 -1.89 12.44
N ASN A 158 -3.72 -1.11 13.52
CA ASN A 158 -3.20 -1.57 14.82
C ASN A 158 -1.90 -2.38 14.69
N LEU A 159 -0.97 -1.89 13.88
CA LEU A 159 0.25 -2.63 13.55
C LEU A 159 1.35 -2.47 14.60
N ARG A 160 1.31 -1.44 15.45
CA ARG A 160 2.39 -1.13 16.42
C ARG A 160 2.77 -2.31 17.30
N GLN A 161 1.78 -3.07 17.78
CA GLN A 161 2.00 -4.23 18.65
C GLN A 161 2.77 -5.38 17.96
N HIS A 162 2.90 -5.36 16.63
CA HIS A 162 3.61 -6.36 15.85
C HIS A 162 5.02 -5.91 15.44
N PHE A 163 5.42 -4.67 15.80
CA PHE A 163 6.75 -4.14 15.53
C PHE A 163 7.63 -4.19 16.78
N HIS A 164 8.82 -4.76 16.63
CA HIS A 164 9.88 -4.72 17.63
C HIS A 164 10.95 -3.72 17.17
N GLY A 165 10.83 -2.46 17.61
CA GLY A 165 11.83 -1.43 17.32
C GLY A 165 13.14 -1.67 18.08
N SER A 166 14.22 -1.02 17.63
CA SER A 166 15.57 -1.17 18.22
C SER A 166 16.13 -2.59 18.20
N VAL A 167 15.64 -3.45 17.33
CA VAL A 167 16.14 -4.81 17.11
C VAL A 167 16.66 -4.92 15.68
N GLU A 168 17.91 -5.32 15.53
CA GLU A 168 18.54 -5.60 14.25
C GLU A 168 18.46 -7.10 13.94
N CYS A 169 18.14 -7.44 12.69
CA CYS A 169 18.26 -8.82 12.20
C CYS A 169 19.67 -9.02 11.64
N ILE A 170 20.46 -9.89 12.27
CA ILE A 170 21.85 -10.17 11.89
C ILE A 170 21.92 -11.26 10.82
N GLY A 171 20.94 -12.16 10.79
CA GLY A 171 20.93 -13.27 9.84
C GLY A 171 19.84 -14.29 10.14
N ALA A 172 19.76 -15.32 9.31
CA ALA A 172 18.82 -16.42 9.52
C ALA A 172 19.35 -17.73 8.93
N LYS A 173 19.05 -18.86 9.57
CA LYS A 173 19.44 -20.19 9.09
C LYS A 173 18.23 -21.12 9.01
N TRP A 174 18.10 -21.85 7.92
CA TRP A 174 17.07 -22.88 7.82
C TRP A 174 17.42 -24.10 8.67
N HIS A 175 16.45 -24.59 9.44
CA HIS A 175 16.57 -25.81 10.25
C HIS A 175 15.61 -26.89 9.73
N HIS A 176 16.17 -27.89 9.03
CA HIS A 176 15.43 -29.04 8.51
C HIS A 176 14.60 -29.79 9.55
N PRO A 177 15.10 -30.13 10.75
CA PRO A 177 14.36 -31.00 11.68
C PRO A 177 13.03 -30.43 12.16
N ILE A 178 12.86 -29.10 12.07
CA ILE A 178 11.67 -28.39 12.55
C ILE A 178 11.01 -27.54 11.46
N ALA A 179 11.50 -27.61 10.22
CA ALA A 179 11.02 -26.84 9.08
C ALA A 179 10.82 -25.33 9.37
N LYS A 180 11.81 -24.71 10.03
CA LYS A 180 11.76 -23.29 10.44
C LYS A 180 13.07 -22.57 10.21
N TRP A 181 12.97 -21.25 10.07
CA TRP A 181 14.08 -20.32 10.12
C TRP A 181 14.46 -20.02 11.57
N GLY A 182 15.71 -20.24 11.95
CA GLY A 182 16.31 -19.67 13.15
C GLY A 182 16.84 -18.28 12.80
N VAL A 183 16.13 -17.24 13.23
CA VAL A 183 16.45 -15.84 12.96
C VAL A 183 17.30 -15.31 14.10
N HIS A 184 18.49 -14.79 13.78
CA HIS A 184 19.43 -14.20 14.72
C HIS A 184 19.18 -12.69 14.80
N LEU A 185 18.93 -12.22 16.02
CA LEU A 185 18.50 -10.87 16.32
C LEU A 185 19.43 -10.25 17.36
N LYS A 186 19.62 -8.93 17.29
CA LYS A 186 20.40 -8.14 18.25
C LYS A 186 19.57 -6.96 18.72
N ASP A 187 19.38 -6.86 20.03
CA ASP A 187 18.84 -5.65 20.63
C ASP A 187 19.94 -4.56 20.62
N ILE A 188 19.69 -3.45 19.93
CA ILE A 188 20.69 -2.39 19.73
C ILE A 188 20.91 -1.58 21.01
N GLN A 189 19.91 -1.51 21.90
CA GLN A 189 20.00 -0.73 23.13
C GLN A 189 20.83 -1.47 24.19
N THR A 190 20.63 -2.78 24.32
CA THR A 190 21.28 -3.62 25.34
C THR A 190 22.50 -4.36 24.80
N GLY A 191 22.62 -4.53 23.49
CA GLY A 191 23.65 -5.34 22.83
C GLY A 191 23.41 -6.85 22.91
N VAL A 192 22.29 -7.31 23.51
CA VAL A 192 21.99 -8.74 23.68
C VAL A 192 21.61 -9.38 22.34
N GLU A 193 22.27 -10.47 22.01
CA GLU A 193 21.96 -11.31 20.85
C GLU A 193 21.10 -12.51 21.24
N TYR A 194 20.07 -12.82 20.45
CA TYR A 194 19.17 -13.93 20.68
C TYR A 194 18.61 -14.48 19.37
N SER A 195 18.00 -15.67 19.42
CA SER A 195 17.37 -16.28 18.26
C SER A 195 15.87 -16.52 18.45
N ARG A 196 15.11 -16.40 17.36
CA ARG A 196 13.69 -16.80 17.30
C ARG A 196 13.44 -17.72 16.12
N PHE A 197 12.47 -18.62 16.26
CA PHE A 197 12.09 -19.53 15.19
C PHE A 197 10.85 -19.02 14.45
N ALA A 198 10.94 -18.88 13.14
CA ALA A 198 9.85 -18.46 12.27
C ALA A 198 9.54 -19.53 11.21
N SER A 199 8.26 -19.80 10.96
CA SER A 199 7.85 -20.68 9.86
C SER A 199 7.97 -20.02 8.49
N ILE A 200 7.93 -18.68 8.44
CA ILE A 200 8.04 -17.87 7.23
C ILE A 200 9.05 -16.75 7.50
N LEU A 201 10.01 -16.56 6.59
CA LEU A 201 10.94 -15.44 6.64
C LEU A 201 10.63 -14.47 5.48
N ILE A 202 10.27 -13.24 5.80
CA ILE A 202 10.00 -12.20 4.79
C ILE A 202 10.99 -11.08 4.99
N SER A 203 11.83 -10.82 3.99
CA SER A 203 12.73 -9.67 3.98
C SER A 203 12.07 -8.49 3.28
N ALA A 204 11.91 -7.39 3.99
CA ALA A 204 11.38 -6.11 3.48
C ALA A 204 12.35 -4.95 3.74
N VAL A 205 13.65 -5.23 3.81
CA VAL A 205 14.71 -4.24 4.12
C VAL A 205 14.99 -3.27 2.97
N GLY A 206 14.57 -3.63 1.75
CA GLY A 206 14.81 -2.87 0.53
C GLY A 206 16.28 -2.82 0.08
N PRO A 207 16.54 -2.51 -1.20
CA PRO A 207 17.89 -2.46 -1.77
C PRO A 207 18.60 -1.12 -1.56
N ILE A 208 17.89 -0.07 -1.11
CA ILE A 208 18.43 1.29 -0.90
C ILE A 208 18.48 1.60 0.60
N SER A 209 19.11 0.71 1.36
CA SER A 209 19.14 0.77 2.84
C SER A 209 20.55 0.98 3.37
N TYR A 210 21.57 0.40 2.71
CA TYR A 210 22.97 0.53 3.14
C TYR A 210 23.74 1.56 2.30
N PRO A 211 24.18 2.69 2.90
CA PRO A 211 24.93 3.72 2.19
C PRO A 211 26.22 3.16 1.60
N ARG A 212 26.63 3.69 0.44
CA ARG A 212 27.92 3.32 -0.14
C ARG A 212 29.03 3.90 0.72
N ASP A 213 29.92 3.03 1.17
CA ASP A 213 31.14 3.46 1.85
C ASP A 213 32.11 4.02 0.82
N VAL A 214 32.54 5.26 1.01
CA VAL A 214 33.46 5.97 0.11
C VAL A 214 34.68 6.35 0.91
N LYS A 215 35.86 6.07 0.34
CA LYS A 215 37.15 6.44 0.95
C LYS A 215 37.88 7.37 0.02
N PHE A 216 38.16 8.57 0.51
CA PHE A 216 39.04 9.53 -0.16
C PHE A 216 40.37 9.58 0.60
N GLN A 217 41.46 9.84 -0.12
CA GLN A 217 42.74 10.11 0.50
C GLN A 217 42.61 11.30 1.48
N GLY A 218 43.13 11.19 2.69
CA GLY A 218 43.10 12.25 3.72
C GLY A 218 41.74 12.50 4.40
N MET A 219 40.69 11.73 4.05
CA MET A 219 39.34 11.86 4.60
C MET A 219 39.26 11.82 6.14
N GLU A 220 40.11 11.01 6.78
CA GLU A 220 40.14 10.84 8.25
C GLU A 220 40.68 12.07 8.98
N GLY A 221 41.42 12.94 8.29
CA GLY A 221 42.05 14.14 8.87
C GLY A 221 41.19 15.41 8.76
N PHE A 222 40.00 15.35 8.16
CA PHE A 222 39.15 16.54 8.01
C PHE A 222 38.64 17.03 9.38
N GLU A 223 38.90 18.30 9.71
CA GLU A 223 38.55 18.89 11.00
C GLU A 223 37.08 19.34 11.08
N GLY A 224 36.41 19.49 9.93
CA GLY A 224 35.01 19.86 9.83
C GLY A 224 34.03 18.69 10.01
N SER A 225 32.73 18.96 9.82
CA SER A 225 31.71 17.92 9.91
C SER A 225 31.55 17.18 8.58
N MET A 226 31.67 15.85 8.58
CA MET A 226 31.46 15.02 7.39
C MET A 226 30.43 13.91 7.65
N PHE A 227 29.40 13.82 6.81
CA PHE A 227 28.36 12.79 6.95
C PHE A 227 27.64 12.48 5.64
N HIS A 228 27.06 11.28 5.55
CA HIS A 228 26.23 10.85 4.42
C HIS A 228 24.78 11.26 4.61
N THR A 229 24.05 11.55 3.53
CA THR A 229 22.62 11.93 3.56
C THR A 229 21.69 10.92 4.23
N ALA A 230 22.09 9.66 4.34
CA ALA A 230 21.32 8.59 4.97
C ALA A 230 21.51 8.55 6.49
N ARG A 231 22.56 9.22 6.99
CA ARG A 231 22.92 9.34 8.40
C ARG A 231 23.10 10.82 8.71
N TRP A 232 22.08 11.60 8.35
CA TRP A 232 22.13 13.05 8.45
C TRP A 232 22.40 13.47 9.90
N ASN A 233 23.42 14.31 10.11
CA ASN A 233 23.74 14.77 11.44
C ASN A 233 22.97 16.05 11.79
N HIS A 234 21.86 15.89 12.50
CA HIS A 234 21.00 16.99 12.92
C HIS A 234 21.63 17.94 13.95
N SER A 235 22.78 17.59 14.57
CA SER A 235 23.47 18.49 15.49
C SER A 235 24.31 19.57 14.80
N VAL A 236 24.52 19.46 13.49
CA VAL A 236 25.38 20.37 12.70
C VAL A 236 24.53 21.49 12.10
N ASN A 237 24.83 22.73 12.49
CA ASN A 237 24.22 23.91 11.89
C ASN A 237 25.00 24.36 10.64
N TYR A 238 24.36 24.33 9.47
CA TYR A 238 24.95 24.72 8.19
C TYR A 238 24.75 26.20 7.83
N LYS A 239 23.98 26.96 8.63
CA LYS A 239 23.71 28.38 8.34
C LYS A 239 24.99 29.20 8.35
N GLY A 240 25.24 29.94 7.27
CA GLY A 240 26.45 30.75 7.09
C GLY A 240 27.75 29.93 6.97
N LYS A 241 27.67 28.61 6.74
CA LYS A 241 28.83 27.73 6.56
C LYS A 241 29.13 27.49 5.08
N ARG A 242 30.39 27.16 4.79
CA ARG A 242 30.84 26.69 3.46
C ARG A 242 30.63 25.19 3.41
N VAL A 243 29.78 24.73 2.50
CA VAL A 243 29.37 23.31 2.42
C VAL A 243 29.80 22.71 1.09
N ALA A 244 30.55 21.61 1.13
CA ALA A 244 30.78 20.78 -0.04
C ALA A 244 29.73 19.67 -0.12
N VAL A 245 29.21 19.40 -1.32
CA VAL A 245 28.33 18.26 -1.60
C VAL A 245 29.02 17.34 -2.60
N VAL A 246 29.25 16.09 -2.20
CA VAL A 246 29.95 15.11 -3.04
C VAL A 246 28.94 14.16 -3.66
N GLY A 247 28.78 14.24 -4.98
CA GLY A 247 27.79 13.50 -5.75
C GLY A 247 26.67 14.38 -6.34
N ASN A 248 26.00 13.85 -7.35
CA ASN A 248 24.94 14.55 -8.09
C ASN A 248 23.76 13.65 -8.45
N GLY A 249 23.49 12.63 -7.62
CA GLY A 249 22.28 11.81 -7.75
C GLY A 249 21.04 12.47 -7.14
N CYS A 250 19.94 11.73 -7.04
CA CYS A 250 18.67 12.23 -6.51
C CYS A 250 18.79 12.88 -5.12
N SER A 251 19.59 12.31 -4.21
CA SER A 251 19.80 12.93 -2.89
C SER A 251 20.46 14.30 -2.96
N ALA A 252 21.37 14.52 -3.92
CA ALA A 252 21.99 15.83 -4.11
C ALA A 252 20.99 16.84 -4.69
N ALA A 253 20.13 16.39 -5.61
CA ALA A 253 19.05 17.20 -6.20
C ALA A 253 18.14 17.85 -5.16
N GLU A 254 17.91 17.15 -4.04
CA GLU A 254 17.07 17.61 -2.94
C GLU A 254 17.85 18.42 -1.91
N VAL A 255 19.07 17.97 -1.57
CA VAL A 255 19.89 18.58 -0.53
C VAL A 255 20.52 19.91 -0.96
N VAL A 256 20.99 20.02 -2.20
CA VAL A 256 21.69 21.23 -2.69
C VAL A 256 20.78 22.46 -2.63
N PRO A 257 19.53 22.44 -3.17
CA PRO A 257 18.63 23.60 -3.09
C PRO A 257 18.21 23.95 -1.65
N ALA A 258 18.14 22.96 -0.76
CA ALA A 258 17.83 23.19 0.66
C ALA A 258 19.00 23.87 1.39
N LEU A 259 20.24 23.41 1.15
CA LEU A 259 21.43 24.02 1.74
C LEU A 259 21.69 25.43 1.20
N ALA A 260 21.47 25.66 -0.09
CA ALA A 260 21.75 26.93 -0.76
C ALA A 260 20.94 28.11 -0.22
N GLN A 261 19.85 27.86 0.51
CA GLN A 261 19.02 28.91 1.12
C GLN A 261 19.68 29.58 2.32
N ASP A 262 20.45 28.83 3.14
CA ASP A 262 20.99 29.33 4.41
C ASP A 262 22.52 29.22 4.53
N ALA A 263 23.18 28.38 3.73
CA ALA A 263 24.63 28.24 3.73
C ALA A 263 25.32 29.51 3.17
N ALA A 264 26.56 29.80 3.60
CA ALA A 264 27.34 30.89 3.02
C ALA A 264 27.77 30.57 1.58
N SER A 265 28.08 29.31 1.31
CA SER A 265 28.32 28.79 -0.04
C SER A 265 28.07 27.29 -0.10
N VAL A 266 27.63 26.81 -1.26
CA VAL A 266 27.49 25.38 -1.56
C VAL A 266 28.29 25.06 -2.81
N LYS A 267 29.22 24.12 -2.73
CA LYS A 267 30.02 23.65 -3.88
C LYS A 267 29.75 22.17 -4.13
N GLN A 268 29.22 21.84 -5.31
CA GLN A 268 28.86 20.47 -5.67
C GLN A 268 29.94 19.84 -6.57
N TYR A 269 30.48 18.70 -6.16
CA TYR A 269 31.45 17.91 -6.92
C TYR A 269 30.75 16.75 -7.63
N ALA A 270 30.82 16.72 -8.96
CA ALA A 270 30.15 15.73 -9.78
C ALA A 270 31.12 15.12 -10.81
N ARG A 271 31.30 13.79 -10.73
CA ARG A 271 32.16 13.05 -11.66
C ARG A 271 31.56 12.87 -13.06
N SER A 272 30.24 12.84 -13.16
CA SER A 272 29.50 12.56 -14.39
C SER A 272 28.24 13.41 -14.44
N GLY A 273 27.87 13.94 -15.61
CA GLY A 273 26.60 14.65 -15.77
C GLY A 273 25.39 13.77 -15.45
N GLN A 274 24.32 14.38 -14.94
CA GLN A 274 23.02 13.74 -14.76
C GLN A 274 21.93 14.58 -15.43
N TRP A 275 20.89 13.90 -15.92
CA TRP A 275 19.70 14.53 -16.46
C TRP A 275 18.74 14.88 -15.33
N TYR A 276 18.36 16.15 -15.26
CA TYR A 276 17.38 16.65 -14.30
C TYR A 276 16.12 17.07 -15.03
N HIS A 277 14.97 16.68 -14.47
CA HIS A 277 13.68 17.11 -14.97
C HIS A 277 12.95 17.85 -13.87
N GLU A 278 12.15 18.85 -14.27
CA GLU A 278 11.22 19.49 -13.36
C GLU A 278 10.28 18.42 -12.74
N ARG A 279 10.09 18.49 -11.42
CA ARG A 279 9.09 17.68 -10.71
C ARG A 279 8.01 18.59 -10.14
N PRO A 280 7.01 18.97 -10.95
CA PRO A 280 5.91 19.80 -10.45
C PRO A 280 5.07 19.00 -9.45
N ASN A 281 5.14 19.41 -8.18
CA ASN A 281 4.29 18.84 -7.14
C ASN A 281 2.89 19.46 -7.21
N HIS A 282 1.93 18.75 -7.80
CA HIS A 282 0.56 19.23 -7.95
C HIS A 282 -0.11 19.47 -6.59
N ARG A 283 -0.58 20.71 -6.38
CA ARG A 283 -1.34 21.06 -5.18
C ARG A 283 -2.82 20.83 -5.44
N TYR A 284 -3.34 19.73 -4.90
CA TYR A 284 -4.76 19.40 -5.03
C TYR A 284 -5.67 20.47 -4.40
N THR A 285 -6.60 20.98 -5.21
CA THR A 285 -7.65 21.92 -4.84
C THR A 285 -8.68 21.27 -3.91
N ASN A 286 -9.49 22.10 -3.24
CA ASN A 286 -10.60 21.60 -2.40
C ASN A 286 -11.67 20.86 -3.22
N VAL A 287 -11.85 21.22 -4.50
CA VAL A 287 -12.76 20.53 -5.41
C VAL A 287 -12.21 19.15 -5.75
N GLU A 288 -10.94 19.02 -6.11
CA GLU A 288 -10.33 17.71 -6.37
C GLU A 288 -10.37 16.81 -5.13
N LYS A 289 -10.03 17.38 -3.95
CA LYS A 289 -10.17 16.69 -2.66
C LYS A 289 -11.61 16.23 -2.43
N PHE A 290 -12.60 17.06 -2.75
CA PHE A 290 -14.01 16.69 -2.70
C PHE A 290 -14.33 15.55 -3.67
N LEU A 291 -13.84 15.60 -4.92
CA LEU A 291 -14.08 14.54 -5.90
C LEU A 291 -13.43 13.21 -5.48
N PHE A 292 -12.19 13.23 -4.99
CA PHE A 292 -11.52 12.05 -4.43
C PHE A 292 -12.32 11.42 -3.29
N GLN A 293 -12.97 12.26 -2.48
CA GLN A 293 -13.82 11.79 -1.40
C GLN A 293 -15.17 11.29 -1.92
N TRP A 294 -15.88 12.01 -2.78
CA TRP A 294 -17.32 11.79 -2.94
C TRP A 294 -17.70 11.09 -4.24
N VAL A 295 -16.89 11.20 -5.29
CA VAL A 295 -17.18 10.60 -6.58
C VAL A 295 -16.61 9.18 -6.64
N PRO A 296 -17.47 8.14 -6.79
CA PRO A 296 -16.99 6.77 -6.91
C PRO A 296 -16.01 6.63 -8.08
N LEU A 297 -14.97 5.82 -7.88
CA LEU A 297 -13.94 5.52 -8.87
C LEU A 297 -13.08 6.71 -9.34
N TRP A 298 -13.39 7.96 -8.98
CA TRP A 298 -12.61 9.12 -9.42
C TRP A 298 -11.13 9.02 -9.05
N GLN A 299 -10.85 8.75 -7.77
CA GLN A 299 -9.48 8.50 -7.30
C GLN A 299 -8.80 7.34 -8.04
N LYS A 300 -9.56 6.27 -8.36
CA LYS A 300 -9.01 5.12 -9.09
C LYS A 300 -8.71 5.45 -10.55
N ALA A 301 -9.56 6.24 -11.20
CA ALA A 301 -9.35 6.70 -12.57
C ALA A 301 -8.10 7.59 -12.67
N ILE A 302 -7.93 8.53 -11.72
CA ILE A 302 -6.71 9.36 -11.66
C ILE A 302 -5.47 8.50 -11.40
N ARG A 303 -5.53 7.57 -10.43
CA ARG A 303 -4.42 6.63 -10.19
C ARG A 303 -4.10 5.77 -11.41
N LEU A 304 -5.12 5.34 -12.17
CA LEU A 304 -4.93 4.60 -13.41
C LEU A 304 -4.28 5.47 -14.49
N GLY A 305 -4.69 6.73 -14.63
CA GLY A 305 -4.05 7.69 -15.55
C GLY A 305 -2.56 7.86 -15.25
N VAL A 306 -2.22 8.16 -13.99
CA VAL A 306 -0.81 8.28 -13.54
C VAL A 306 -0.05 6.98 -13.77
N PHE A 307 -0.67 5.83 -13.50
CA PHE A 307 -0.06 4.53 -13.75
C PHE A 307 0.24 4.32 -15.24
N LEU A 308 -0.71 4.62 -16.12
CA LEU A 308 -0.55 4.43 -17.57
C LEU A 308 0.50 5.37 -18.15
N GLU A 309 0.51 6.63 -17.72
CA GLU A 309 1.53 7.62 -18.10
C GLU A 309 2.92 7.16 -17.66
N ALA A 310 3.06 6.72 -16.40
CA ALA A 310 4.31 6.15 -15.92
C ALA A 310 4.71 4.90 -16.72
N ASP A 311 3.78 3.97 -16.97
CA ASP A 311 4.03 2.73 -17.73
C ASP A 311 4.47 3.01 -19.18
N GLU A 312 3.96 4.08 -19.80
CA GLU A 312 4.33 4.51 -21.15
C GLU A 312 5.79 4.98 -21.25
N GLU A 313 6.37 5.51 -20.18
CA GLU A 313 7.78 5.92 -20.15
C GLU A 313 8.75 4.75 -20.39
N THR A 314 8.33 3.48 -20.20
CA THR A 314 9.17 2.32 -20.54
C THR A 314 9.59 2.33 -22.01
N ASN A 315 8.80 2.94 -22.91
CA ASN A 315 9.15 3.04 -24.34
C ASN A 315 10.52 3.71 -24.56
N ALA A 316 10.86 4.71 -23.74
CA ALA A 316 12.13 5.42 -23.80
C ALA A 316 13.33 4.51 -23.48
N TYR A 317 13.13 3.32 -22.90
CA TYR A 317 14.21 2.43 -22.51
C TYR A 317 14.67 1.49 -23.61
N PHE A 318 13.83 1.30 -24.64
CA PHE A 318 14.12 0.38 -25.73
C PHE A 318 14.72 1.10 -26.94
N PRO A 319 15.51 0.40 -27.78
CA PRO A 319 16.13 0.96 -28.97
C PRO A 319 15.16 1.06 -30.16
N THR A 320 13.85 1.23 -29.90
CA THR A 320 12.82 1.35 -30.93
C THR A 320 12.83 2.76 -31.55
N PRO A 321 12.28 2.95 -32.78
CA PRO A 321 12.14 4.28 -33.37
C PRO A 321 11.36 5.24 -32.46
N GLN A 322 10.30 4.76 -31.81
CA GLN A 322 9.52 5.51 -30.85
C GLN A 322 10.35 5.85 -29.60
N GLY A 323 11.04 4.87 -29.02
CA GLY A 323 11.90 5.09 -27.86
C GLY A 323 13.03 6.10 -28.11
N LYS A 324 13.60 6.13 -29.31
CA LYS A 324 14.58 7.17 -29.72
C LYS A 324 13.94 8.57 -29.73
N LYS A 325 12.73 8.69 -30.27
CA LYS A 325 11.98 9.95 -30.31
C LYS A 325 11.62 10.43 -28.90
N ASP A 326 11.14 9.54 -28.05
CA ASP A 326 10.76 9.87 -26.67
C ASP A 326 11.97 10.28 -25.83
N ARG A 327 13.11 9.60 -25.99
CA ARG A 327 14.37 10.02 -25.35
C ARG A 327 14.83 11.40 -25.79
N ALA A 328 14.80 11.68 -27.10
CA ALA A 328 15.19 12.99 -27.61
C ALA A 328 14.29 14.12 -27.09
N LYS A 329 12.99 13.85 -26.93
CA LYS A 329 12.04 14.79 -26.31
C LYS A 329 12.38 15.05 -24.85
N LYS A 330 12.58 14.00 -24.04
CA LYS A 330 12.96 14.10 -22.63
C LYS A 330 14.30 14.82 -22.45
N GLU A 331 15.27 14.53 -23.31
CA GLU A 331 16.56 15.23 -23.34
C GLU A 331 16.39 16.73 -23.57
N ALA A 332 15.58 17.13 -24.55
CA ALA A 332 15.29 18.56 -24.81
C ALA A 332 14.62 19.25 -23.60
N GLU A 333 13.63 18.60 -22.97
CA GLU A 333 12.97 19.09 -21.75
C GLU A 333 13.97 19.26 -20.60
N SER A 334 14.90 18.31 -20.44
CA SER A 334 15.94 18.37 -19.41
C SER A 334 16.94 19.50 -19.65
N LEU A 335 17.36 19.71 -20.90
CA LEU A 335 18.26 20.82 -21.26
C LEU A 335 17.62 22.18 -21.01
N GLU A 336 16.35 22.35 -21.37
CA GLU A 336 15.61 23.59 -21.09
C GLU A 336 15.57 23.89 -19.59
N TYR A 337 15.28 22.88 -18.76
CA TYR A 337 15.28 23.00 -17.30
C TYR A 337 16.67 23.34 -16.75
N LEU A 338 17.71 22.64 -17.23
CA LEU A 338 19.09 22.84 -16.77
C LEU A 338 19.64 24.24 -17.11
N TYR A 339 19.28 24.80 -18.27
CA TYR A 339 19.72 26.14 -18.67
C TYR A 339 18.92 27.27 -18.03
N ALA A 340 17.78 26.98 -17.42
CA ALA A 340 17.01 27.97 -16.65
C ALA A 340 17.59 28.22 -15.25
N GLU A 341 18.42 27.31 -14.73
CA GLU A 341 18.95 27.35 -13.36
C GLU A 341 20.37 27.94 -13.28
N ASN A 342 20.61 28.75 -12.24
CA ASN A 342 21.86 29.50 -12.05
C ASN A 342 22.92 28.69 -11.26
N VAL A 343 23.03 27.38 -11.48
CA VAL A 343 23.90 26.50 -10.68
C VAL A 343 25.22 26.25 -11.39
N THR A 344 26.35 26.53 -10.71
CA THR A 344 27.69 26.16 -11.18
C THR A 344 28.02 24.74 -10.75
N LEU A 345 27.98 23.80 -11.70
CA LEU A 345 28.44 22.42 -11.49
C LEU A 345 29.94 22.33 -11.76
N ILE A 346 30.69 21.66 -10.88
CA ILE A 346 32.11 21.36 -11.11
C ILE A 346 32.19 19.92 -11.64
N PRO A 347 32.52 19.72 -12.93
CA PRO A 347 32.52 18.40 -13.56
C PRO A 347 33.82 17.62 -13.28
N GLU A 348 34.23 17.59 -12.01
CA GLU A 348 35.49 16.99 -11.60
C GLU A 348 35.32 16.06 -10.39
N GLY A 349 36.16 15.04 -10.32
CA GLY A 349 36.28 14.20 -9.13
C GLY A 349 37.06 14.88 -8.00
N ILE A 350 37.17 14.18 -6.88
CA ILE A 350 37.98 14.59 -5.73
C ILE A 350 39.32 13.84 -5.80
N ARG A 351 40.42 14.58 -5.66
CA ARG A 351 41.77 14.01 -5.55
C ARG A 351 42.06 13.59 -4.11
N GLU A 352 41.91 14.52 -3.18
CA GLU A 352 42.10 14.27 -1.75
C GLU A 352 41.26 15.23 -0.89
N ILE A 353 41.01 14.81 0.34
CA ILE A 353 40.44 15.63 1.40
C ILE A 353 41.59 16.06 2.29
N THR A 354 41.62 17.35 2.63
CA THR A 354 42.62 17.97 3.51
C THR A 354 41.98 18.26 4.87
N GLU A 355 42.78 18.70 5.84
CA GLU A 355 42.29 19.11 7.17
C GLU A 355 41.16 20.16 7.09
N THR A 356 41.24 21.07 6.12
CA THR A 356 40.32 22.21 6.00
C THR A 356 39.33 22.12 4.84
N GLY A 357 39.41 21.11 3.97
CA GLY A 357 38.57 21.07 2.77
C GLY A 357 38.97 20.03 1.73
N ILE A 358 38.79 20.34 0.44
CA ILE A 358 38.89 19.39 -0.68
C ILE A 358 39.86 19.90 -1.74
N ILE A 359 40.69 19.00 -2.29
CA ILE A 359 41.44 19.22 -3.52
C ILE A 359 40.72 18.51 -4.67
N SER A 360 40.30 19.28 -5.68
CA SER A 360 39.64 18.75 -6.88
C SER A 360 40.59 17.92 -7.75
N GLY A 361 40.04 17.23 -8.74
CA GLY A 361 40.82 16.53 -9.78
C GLY A 361 41.79 17.46 -10.53
N SER A 362 41.41 18.72 -10.76
CA SER A 362 42.28 19.75 -11.35
C SER A 362 43.35 20.30 -10.38
N GLY A 363 43.34 19.92 -9.10
CA GLY A 363 44.30 20.40 -8.10
C GLY A 363 43.91 21.72 -7.43
N ILE A 364 42.70 22.21 -7.64
CA ILE A 364 42.18 23.41 -6.95
C ILE A 364 41.84 23.02 -5.51
N ARG A 365 42.33 23.81 -4.55
CA ARG A 365 42.01 23.65 -3.13
C ARG A 365 40.89 24.60 -2.73
N ASP A 366 39.86 24.05 -2.12
CA ASP A 366 38.75 24.78 -1.53
C ASP A 366 38.55 24.36 -0.08
N ASP A 367 38.35 25.32 0.81
CA ASP A 367 38.11 25.06 2.23
C ASP A 367 36.61 25.02 2.55
N PHE A 368 36.22 24.06 3.38
CA PHE A 368 34.82 23.81 3.76
C PHE A 368 34.70 23.54 5.25
N ASP A 369 33.58 23.98 5.83
CA ASP A 369 33.26 23.69 7.22
C ASP A 369 32.50 22.35 7.35
N ILE A 370 31.80 21.96 6.27
CA ILE A 370 30.95 20.77 6.21
C ILE A 370 31.12 20.07 4.86
N ILE A 371 31.22 18.74 4.86
CA ILE A 371 31.21 17.89 3.67
C ILE A 371 30.02 16.92 3.75
N VAL A 372 29.08 17.03 2.82
CA VAL A 372 27.90 16.16 2.72
C VAL A 372 28.11 15.14 1.61
N LEU A 373 28.07 13.85 1.96
CA LEU A 373 28.21 12.75 1.01
C LEU A 373 26.82 12.35 0.47
N THR A 374 26.63 12.55 -0.84
CA THR A 374 25.44 12.13 -1.60
C THR A 374 25.79 10.96 -2.54
N THR A 375 26.68 10.08 -2.08
CA THR A 375 27.37 9.06 -2.88
C THR A 375 26.55 7.79 -3.15
N GLY A 376 25.29 7.78 -2.72
CA GLY A 376 24.31 6.73 -3.00
C GLY A 376 24.40 5.52 -2.08
N PHE A 377 23.86 4.40 -2.53
CA PHE A 377 23.67 3.18 -1.75
C PHE A 377 24.20 1.95 -2.50
N GLN A 378 24.38 0.83 -1.79
CA GLN A 378 24.80 -0.45 -2.37
C GLN A 378 23.61 -1.22 -2.98
N VAL A 379 23.05 -0.72 -4.08
CA VAL A 379 21.75 -1.19 -4.62
C VAL A 379 21.74 -2.65 -5.08
N SER A 380 22.87 -3.17 -5.56
CA SER A 380 23.02 -4.56 -5.99
C SER A 380 23.28 -5.55 -4.84
N SER A 381 23.57 -5.05 -3.64
CA SER A 381 23.95 -5.85 -2.47
C SER A 381 22.75 -6.16 -1.59
N PHE A 382 21.74 -6.82 -2.17
CA PHE A 382 20.49 -7.16 -1.49
C PHE A 382 20.74 -7.92 -0.17
N LEU A 383 19.93 -7.63 0.86
CA LEU A 383 19.97 -8.25 2.19
C LEU A 383 21.32 -8.11 2.94
N THR A 384 22.23 -7.24 2.51
CA THR A 384 23.48 -6.94 3.23
C THR A 384 23.19 -6.06 4.46
N PRO A 385 23.85 -6.28 5.62
CA PRO A 385 24.92 -7.25 5.90
C PRO A 385 24.43 -8.60 6.47
N MET A 386 23.14 -8.93 6.32
CA MET A 386 22.57 -10.12 6.95
C MET A 386 23.17 -11.41 6.39
N HIS A 387 23.53 -12.34 7.29
CA HIS A 387 24.03 -13.65 6.92
C HIS A 387 22.90 -14.68 6.88
N ILE A 388 22.40 -14.99 5.67
CA ILE A 388 21.24 -15.89 5.48
C ILE A 388 21.71 -17.20 4.88
N ILE A 389 21.46 -18.31 5.58
CA ILE A 389 21.91 -19.66 5.22
C ILE A 389 20.71 -20.52 4.82
N GLY A 390 20.72 -20.99 3.58
CA GLY A 390 19.67 -21.81 2.99
C GLY A 390 19.65 -23.27 3.48
N ALA A 391 18.76 -24.06 2.91
CA ALA A 391 18.53 -25.46 3.26
C ALA A 391 19.77 -26.35 3.08
N ASN A 392 20.58 -26.11 2.05
CA ASN A 392 21.78 -26.87 1.75
C ASN A 392 23.01 -26.38 2.56
N GLY A 393 22.83 -25.50 3.54
CA GLY A 393 23.90 -24.96 4.37
C GLY A 393 24.73 -23.85 3.72
N LYS A 394 24.36 -23.43 2.51
CA LYS A 394 25.04 -22.39 1.73
C LYS A 394 24.48 -20.99 2.03
N ALA A 395 25.35 -19.99 2.10
CA ALA A 395 24.92 -18.61 2.29
C ALA A 395 24.31 -18.00 1.01
N LEU A 396 23.35 -17.08 1.16
CA LEU A 396 22.66 -16.41 0.06
C LEU A 396 23.63 -15.67 -0.87
N HIS A 397 24.52 -14.86 -0.30
CA HIS A 397 25.49 -14.09 -1.07
C HIS A 397 26.54 -14.97 -1.76
N GLU A 398 26.90 -16.13 -1.18
CA GLU A 398 27.76 -17.12 -1.84
C GLU A 398 27.05 -17.74 -3.05
N GLN A 399 25.77 -18.11 -2.90
CA GLN A 399 24.97 -18.64 -4.01
C GLN A 399 24.83 -17.61 -5.14
N TRP A 400 24.52 -16.35 -4.82
CA TRP A 400 24.45 -15.30 -5.82
C TRP A 400 25.79 -14.98 -6.49
N LYS A 401 26.90 -15.07 -5.75
CA LYS A 401 28.25 -14.93 -6.33
C LYS A 401 28.52 -15.98 -7.41
N GLU A 402 28.16 -17.23 -7.16
CA GLU A 402 28.30 -18.31 -8.15
C GLU A 402 27.35 -18.15 -9.34
N CYS A 403 26.18 -17.56 -9.14
CA CYS A 403 25.23 -17.24 -10.21
C CYS A 403 25.54 -15.91 -10.94
N ARG A 404 26.70 -15.28 -10.70
CA ARG A 404 27.12 -14.00 -11.30
C ARG A 404 26.18 -12.84 -10.97
N GLY A 405 25.64 -12.80 -9.75
CA GLY A 405 24.81 -11.71 -9.24
C GLY A 405 23.54 -12.17 -8.53
N ALA A 406 22.86 -11.22 -7.90
CA ALA A 406 21.61 -11.49 -7.20
C ALA A 406 20.50 -11.93 -8.17
N GLN A 407 19.79 -12.99 -7.80
CA GLN A 407 18.67 -13.54 -8.58
C GLN A 407 17.58 -14.08 -7.67
N ALA A 408 16.34 -14.00 -8.14
CA ALA A 408 15.17 -14.55 -7.50
C ALA A 408 14.06 -14.77 -8.54
N TYR A 409 13.24 -15.80 -8.36
CA TYR A 409 12.05 -16.05 -9.15
C TYR A 409 11.01 -14.96 -8.88
N LEU A 410 10.69 -14.20 -9.95
CA LEU A 410 9.85 -13.00 -9.90
C LEU A 410 10.30 -12.01 -8.82
N GLY A 411 11.61 -11.96 -8.57
CA GLY A 411 12.21 -11.12 -7.53
C GLY A 411 11.77 -11.42 -6.09
N THR A 412 11.06 -12.53 -5.88
CA THR A 412 10.35 -12.83 -4.63
C THR A 412 10.90 -14.08 -3.93
N HIS A 413 11.07 -15.19 -4.65
CA HIS A 413 11.51 -16.46 -4.07
C HIS A 413 12.89 -16.85 -4.57
N VAL A 414 13.71 -17.45 -3.71
CA VAL A 414 15.06 -17.93 -4.06
C VAL A 414 15.13 -19.43 -3.80
N HIS A 415 15.59 -20.21 -4.77
CA HIS A 415 15.84 -21.64 -4.61
C HIS A 415 16.85 -21.86 -3.49
N ASN A 416 16.78 -22.98 -2.79
CA ASN A 416 17.54 -23.27 -1.57
C ASN A 416 17.13 -22.41 -0.34
N PHE A 417 16.16 -21.50 -0.46
CA PHE A 417 15.63 -20.70 0.66
C PHE A 417 14.13 -20.98 0.85
N PRO A 418 13.76 -22.15 1.41
CA PRO A 418 12.36 -22.52 1.60
C PRO A 418 11.63 -21.57 2.55
N ASN A 419 10.33 -21.41 2.35
CA ASN A 419 9.47 -20.53 3.12
C ASN A 419 9.98 -19.07 3.27
N MET A 420 10.81 -18.62 2.32
CA MET A 420 11.35 -17.27 2.31
C MET A 420 10.74 -16.45 1.16
N ALA A 421 10.51 -15.17 1.42
CA ALA A 421 10.17 -14.18 0.41
C ALA A 421 11.01 -12.91 0.59
N ILE A 422 11.35 -12.26 -0.52
CA ILE A 422 12.00 -10.95 -0.57
C ILE A 422 11.03 -9.97 -1.22
N PHE A 423 10.75 -8.86 -0.54
CA PHE A 423 10.06 -7.73 -1.15
C PHE A 423 11.07 -6.73 -1.69
N PHE A 424 10.78 -6.24 -2.88
CA PHE A 424 11.66 -5.37 -3.65
C PHE A 424 13.05 -5.98 -3.87
N GLY A 425 13.04 -7.27 -4.23
CA GLY A 425 14.23 -8.07 -4.49
C GLY A 425 14.81 -7.88 -5.90
N PRO A 426 15.69 -8.78 -6.34
CA PRO A 426 16.35 -8.67 -7.64
C PRO A 426 15.36 -8.59 -8.81
N ASN A 427 15.66 -7.73 -9.79
CA ASN A 427 14.89 -7.53 -11.01
C ASN A 427 13.41 -7.15 -10.84
N THR A 428 13.05 -6.48 -9.74
CA THR A 428 11.67 -6.00 -9.51
C THR A 428 11.48 -4.53 -9.78
N PHE A 429 12.56 -3.76 -10.02
CA PHE A 429 12.49 -2.30 -10.17
C PHE A 429 11.92 -1.95 -11.55
N PRO A 430 10.66 -1.50 -11.66
CA PRO A 430 10.15 -0.94 -12.90
C PRO A 430 10.64 0.50 -12.92
N ALA A 431 11.74 0.80 -13.61
CA ALA A 431 12.45 2.05 -13.39
C ALA A 431 11.67 3.34 -13.76
N ASN A 432 10.57 3.20 -14.49
CA ASN A 432 9.61 4.24 -14.80
C ASN A 432 8.41 4.32 -13.84
N ASN A 433 8.21 3.33 -12.96
CA ASN A 433 7.01 3.22 -12.16
C ASN A 433 7.32 3.18 -10.66
N SER A 434 6.28 3.23 -9.84
CA SER A 434 6.41 3.33 -8.39
C SER A 434 7.00 2.05 -7.78
N ALA A 435 8.05 2.20 -6.97
CA ALA A 435 8.56 1.11 -6.12
C ALA A 435 7.46 0.54 -5.20
N LEU A 436 6.54 1.38 -4.75
CA LEU A 436 5.40 0.95 -3.95
C LEU A 436 4.48 0.00 -4.71
N PHE A 437 4.26 0.23 -6.01
CA PHE A 437 3.47 -0.67 -6.85
C PHE A 437 4.11 -2.05 -6.96
N ALA A 438 5.43 -2.12 -7.17
CA ALA A 438 6.16 -3.39 -7.18
C ALA A 438 6.05 -4.11 -5.82
N CYS A 439 6.19 -3.37 -4.71
CA CYS A 439 6.03 -3.92 -3.36
C CYS A 439 4.62 -4.47 -3.11
N GLU A 440 3.56 -3.70 -3.41
CA GLU A 440 2.16 -4.14 -3.24
C GLU A 440 1.87 -5.40 -4.05
N THR A 441 2.38 -5.45 -5.27
CA THR A 441 2.26 -6.59 -6.19
C THR A 441 2.96 -7.84 -5.63
N GLN A 442 4.19 -7.69 -5.12
CA GLN A 442 4.92 -8.80 -4.50
C GLN A 442 4.32 -9.26 -3.18
N VAL A 443 3.78 -8.34 -2.37
CA VAL A 443 3.07 -8.68 -1.13
C VAL A 443 1.86 -9.56 -1.44
N ASP A 444 1.02 -9.16 -2.39
CA ASP A 444 -0.14 -9.94 -2.81
C ASP A 444 0.28 -11.31 -3.39
N TYR A 445 1.34 -11.34 -4.18
CA TYR A 445 1.91 -12.58 -4.71
C TYR A 445 2.39 -13.52 -3.59
N ALA A 446 3.22 -13.04 -2.66
CA ALA A 446 3.74 -13.83 -1.54
C ALA A 446 2.61 -14.31 -0.61
N ILE A 447 1.56 -13.51 -0.43
CA ILE A 447 0.37 -13.97 0.30
C ILE A 447 -0.26 -15.18 -0.40
N LYS A 448 -0.40 -15.14 -1.73
CA LYS A 448 -1.02 -16.20 -2.52
C LYS A 448 -0.11 -17.43 -2.68
N SER A 449 1.18 -17.25 -2.94
CA SER A 449 2.15 -18.30 -3.26
C SER A 449 2.72 -18.98 -2.01
N LEU A 450 2.85 -18.24 -0.89
CA LEU A 450 3.58 -18.69 0.29
C LEU A 450 2.72 -18.66 1.56
N VAL A 451 2.22 -17.48 1.98
CA VAL A 451 1.59 -17.32 3.30
C VAL A 451 0.28 -18.11 3.40
N ALA A 452 -0.65 -17.92 2.47
CA ALA A 452 -1.95 -18.58 2.51
C ALA A 452 -1.83 -20.12 2.43
N PRO A 453 -1.02 -20.71 1.53
CA PRO A 453 -0.81 -22.16 1.52
C PRO A 453 -0.25 -22.74 2.83
N LEU A 454 0.69 -22.05 3.49
CA LEU A 454 1.23 -22.49 4.78
C LEU A 454 0.20 -22.38 5.90
N LEU A 455 -0.54 -21.28 5.97
CA LEU A 455 -1.64 -21.10 6.95
C LEU A 455 -2.79 -22.10 6.71
N ASP A 456 -3.09 -22.41 5.46
CA ASP A 456 -4.10 -23.40 5.07
C ASP A 456 -3.60 -24.84 5.30
N ARG A 457 -2.33 -25.03 5.71
CA ARG A 457 -1.65 -26.32 5.83
C ARG A 457 -1.68 -27.13 4.53
N ARG A 458 -1.70 -26.45 3.38
CA ARG A 458 -1.54 -27.07 2.06
C ARG A 458 -0.10 -27.58 1.87
N ALA A 459 0.85 -26.94 2.53
CA ALA A 459 2.24 -27.38 2.68
C ALA A 459 2.77 -26.91 4.04
N GLU A 460 3.85 -27.52 4.48
CA GLU A 460 4.71 -27.05 5.57
C GLU A 460 5.98 -26.39 5.03
N ILE A 461 6.47 -26.89 3.88
CA ILE A 461 7.65 -26.37 3.18
C ILE A 461 7.26 -26.04 1.74
N ILE A 462 7.57 -24.82 1.30
CA ILE A 462 7.40 -24.32 -0.05
C ILE A 462 8.73 -23.73 -0.51
N GLU A 463 9.26 -24.26 -1.62
CA GLU A 463 10.53 -23.83 -2.19
C GLU A 463 10.41 -23.71 -3.71
N VAL A 464 10.98 -22.65 -4.30
CA VAL A 464 11.02 -22.52 -5.76
C VAL A 464 12.08 -23.46 -6.34
N LYS A 465 11.78 -24.06 -7.50
CA LYS A 465 12.72 -24.92 -8.23
C LYS A 465 13.83 -24.05 -8.86
N GLN A 466 15.08 -24.44 -8.66
CA GLN A 466 16.25 -23.78 -9.27
C GLN A 466 16.10 -23.60 -10.79
N SER A 467 15.67 -24.65 -11.50
CA SER A 467 15.51 -24.60 -12.97
C SER A 467 14.48 -23.57 -13.46
N VAL A 468 13.50 -23.21 -12.61
CA VAL A 468 12.49 -22.20 -12.93
C VAL A 468 13.02 -20.81 -12.62
N GLU A 469 13.68 -20.63 -11.47
CA GLU A 469 14.39 -19.38 -11.15
C GLU A 469 15.39 -19.03 -12.25
N ASP A 470 16.31 -19.94 -12.58
CA ASP A 470 17.36 -19.70 -13.58
C ASP A 470 16.76 -19.35 -14.94
N ARG A 471 15.72 -20.07 -15.39
CA ARG A 471 15.05 -19.80 -16.65
C ARG A 471 14.40 -18.42 -16.68
N THR A 472 13.65 -18.07 -15.63
CA THR A 472 12.97 -16.78 -15.52
C THR A 472 13.98 -15.64 -15.46
N THR A 473 15.02 -15.76 -14.64
CA THR A 473 16.02 -14.71 -14.51
C THR A 473 16.84 -14.56 -15.80
N ASN A 474 17.21 -15.65 -16.48
CA ASN A 474 17.88 -15.57 -17.78
C ASN A 474 17.01 -14.90 -18.86
N ALA A 475 15.70 -15.17 -18.88
CA ALA A 475 14.78 -14.48 -19.77
C ALA A 475 14.72 -12.97 -19.48
N ILE A 476 14.76 -12.58 -18.20
CA ILE A 476 14.82 -11.16 -17.80
C ILE A 476 16.08 -10.49 -18.36
N HIS A 477 17.27 -11.06 -18.15
CA HIS A 477 18.50 -10.43 -18.65
C HIS A 477 18.56 -10.38 -20.18
N LYS A 478 18.01 -11.39 -20.86
CA LYS A 478 17.87 -11.34 -22.32
C LYS A 478 17.02 -10.14 -22.75
N GLY A 479 15.94 -9.84 -22.03
CA GLY A 479 15.12 -8.64 -22.28
C GLY A 479 15.84 -7.33 -21.95
N LEU A 480 16.67 -7.30 -20.91
CA LEU A 480 17.44 -6.11 -20.53
C LEU A 480 18.62 -5.81 -21.45
N ALA A 481 19.18 -6.81 -22.13
CA ALA A 481 20.45 -6.71 -22.87
C ALA A 481 20.46 -5.60 -23.93
N GLU A 482 19.31 -5.33 -24.57
CA GLU A 482 19.19 -4.31 -25.62
C GLU A 482 18.65 -2.96 -25.09
N THR A 483 18.38 -2.85 -23.79
CA THR A 483 17.81 -1.64 -23.18
C THR A 483 18.88 -0.66 -22.73
N VAL A 484 18.48 0.58 -22.46
CA VAL A 484 19.35 1.61 -21.86
C VAL A 484 19.97 1.19 -20.52
N TYR A 485 19.39 0.21 -19.81
CA TYR A 485 19.95 -0.28 -18.55
C TYR A 485 21.21 -1.14 -18.71
N SER A 486 21.44 -1.65 -19.92
CA SER A 486 22.63 -2.44 -20.27
C SER A 486 23.49 -1.71 -21.31
N ALA A 487 23.24 -0.42 -21.54
CA ALA A 487 24.07 0.42 -22.39
C ALA A 487 25.45 0.63 -21.75
N ASP A 488 26.42 1.09 -22.56
CA ASP A 488 27.79 1.37 -22.13
C ASP A 488 27.83 2.67 -21.30
N CYS A 489 27.27 2.62 -20.09
CA CYS A 489 27.24 3.71 -19.13
C CYS A 489 27.37 3.18 -17.70
N SER A 490 28.07 3.95 -16.86
CA SER A 490 28.14 3.64 -15.43
C SER A 490 26.78 3.90 -14.78
N ASN A 491 26.10 2.83 -14.36
CA ASN A 491 24.82 2.93 -13.64
C ASN A 491 24.80 2.01 -12.40
N TRP A 492 23.86 2.27 -11.49
CA TRP A 492 23.76 1.55 -10.21
C TRP A 492 22.97 0.24 -10.31
N CYS A 493 22.34 -0.05 -11.46
CA CYS A 493 21.61 -1.30 -11.69
C CYS A 493 22.56 -2.48 -11.94
N MET A 494 23.77 -2.20 -12.43
CA MET A 494 24.79 -3.19 -12.74
C MET A 494 25.49 -3.66 -11.45
N GLY A 495 25.47 -4.97 -11.21
CA GLY A 495 26.28 -5.59 -10.16
C GLY A 495 27.73 -5.85 -10.59
N ASP A 496 28.55 -6.31 -9.66
CA ASP A 496 30.00 -6.51 -9.84
C ASP A 496 30.37 -7.48 -10.96
N PHE A 497 29.45 -8.36 -11.36
CA PHE A 497 29.63 -9.34 -12.42
C PHE A 497 29.10 -8.87 -13.79
N GLY A 498 28.78 -7.58 -13.95
CA GLY A 498 28.23 -7.02 -15.19
C GLY A 498 26.79 -7.45 -15.47
N ARG A 499 26.06 -7.95 -14.45
CA ARG A 499 24.67 -8.39 -14.54
C ARG A 499 23.76 -7.34 -13.91
N ASN A 500 22.71 -6.92 -14.62
CA ASN A 500 21.73 -5.98 -14.07
C ASN A 500 20.83 -6.70 -13.05
N ALA A 501 21.04 -6.46 -11.75
CA ALA A 501 20.31 -7.11 -10.68
C ALA A 501 19.08 -6.32 -10.19
N ALA A 502 18.84 -5.11 -10.71
CA ALA A 502 17.81 -4.21 -10.21
C ALA A 502 16.55 -4.17 -11.11
N SER A 503 16.75 -3.97 -12.41
CA SER A 503 15.68 -3.58 -13.35
C SER A 503 14.78 -4.75 -13.77
N TRP A 504 13.50 -4.44 -13.96
CA TRP A 504 12.53 -5.27 -14.69
C TRP A 504 12.56 -4.92 -16.20
N PRO A 505 12.52 -5.90 -17.14
CA PRO A 505 12.73 -5.69 -18.56
C PRO A 505 11.47 -5.29 -19.34
N GLY A 506 10.36 -4.99 -18.67
CA GLY A 506 9.08 -4.78 -19.34
C GLY A 506 8.24 -3.74 -18.64
N LEU A 507 6.95 -3.73 -18.96
CA LEU A 507 6.00 -2.82 -18.34
C LEU A 507 5.71 -3.25 -16.90
N ALA A 508 5.35 -2.30 -16.05
CA ALA A 508 4.92 -2.58 -14.69
C ALA A 508 3.65 -3.46 -14.70
N ARG A 509 2.76 -3.28 -15.68
CA ARG A 509 1.59 -4.17 -15.86
C ARG A 509 1.99 -5.62 -16.14
N ASP A 510 3.09 -5.85 -16.86
CA ASP A 510 3.56 -7.19 -17.18
C ASP A 510 4.11 -7.88 -15.92
N PHE A 511 4.78 -7.11 -15.06
CA PHE A 511 5.20 -7.60 -13.74
C PHE A 511 4.00 -7.99 -12.88
N TRP A 512 2.95 -7.15 -12.86
CA TRP A 512 1.70 -7.45 -12.15
C TRP A 512 0.99 -8.70 -12.69
N VAL A 513 0.91 -8.86 -14.02
CA VAL A 513 0.34 -10.08 -14.63
C VAL A 513 1.15 -11.32 -14.25
N ALA A 514 2.48 -11.25 -14.32
CA ALA A 514 3.37 -12.36 -13.98
C ALA A 514 3.25 -12.81 -12.51
N THR A 515 2.85 -11.90 -11.62
CA THR A 515 2.72 -12.12 -10.18
C THR A 515 1.25 -12.21 -9.71
N PHE A 516 0.28 -12.16 -10.62
CA PHE A 516 -1.13 -12.15 -10.21
C PHE A 516 -1.60 -13.51 -9.69
N PHE A 517 -1.15 -14.60 -10.32
CA PHE A 517 -1.46 -15.98 -9.94
C PHE A 517 -0.18 -16.80 -9.73
N PRO A 518 -0.07 -17.55 -8.62
CA PRO A 518 1.04 -18.49 -8.43
C PRO A 518 1.03 -19.61 -9.46
N ASP A 519 2.14 -19.78 -10.17
CA ASP A 519 2.43 -20.99 -10.93
C ASP A 519 2.89 -22.09 -9.98
N TRP A 520 1.99 -23.00 -9.61
CA TRP A 520 2.30 -24.11 -8.71
C TRP A 520 3.32 -25.10 -9.29
N SER A 521 3.55 -25.11 -10.61
CA SER A 521 4.58 -25.96 -11.21
C SER A 521 6.00 -25.45 -10.90
N ALA A 522 6.13 -24.17 -10.52
CA ALA A 522 7.39 -23.55 -10.12
C ALA A 522 7.90 -23.99 -8.75
N PHE A 523 7.03 -24.55 -7.89
CA PHE A 523 7.34 -24.83 -6.50
C PHE A 523 7.42 -26.33 -6.20
N ASN A 524 8.33 -26.70 -5.30
CA ASN A 524 8.29 -27.94 -4.55
C ASN A 524 7.52 -27.69 -3.24
N MET A 525 6.51 -28.51 -2.96
CA MET A 525 5.66 -28.39 -1.78
C MET A 525 5.63 -29.72 -1.03
N SER A 526 5.88 -29.70 0.28
CA SER A 526 5.86 -30.90 1.13
C SER A 526 5.27 -30.62 2.52
N GLY A 527 4.97 -31.68 3.29
CA GLY A 527 4.42 -31.58 4.66
C GLY A 527 2.98 -31.08 4.77
N GLY A 528 2.23 -31.05 3.67
CA GLY A 528 0.82 -30.64 3.64
C GLY A 528 -0.16 -31.71 4.14
N THR A 529 -1.37 -31.28 4.50
CA THR A 529 -2.50 -32.18 4.81
C THR A 529 -3.50 -32.26 3.66
N SER A 530 -4.11 -33.44 3.45
CA SER A 530 -5.21 -33.62 2.48
C SER A 530 -6.45 -32.79 2.82
N PHE A 531 -6.61 -32.39 4.10
CA PHE A 531 -7.74 -31.60 4.59
C PHE A 531 -7.51 -30.08 4.52
N TRP A 532 -6.49 -29.60 3.79
CA TRP A 532 -6.15 -28.17 3.71
C TRP A 532 -7.32 -27.27 3.28
N ARG A 533 -8.26 -27.78 2.46
CA ARG A 533 -9.48 -27.05 2.07
C ARG A 533 -10.39 -26.70 3.25
N LEU A 534 -10.44 -27.57 4.27
CA LEU A 534 -11.18 -27.29 5.50
C LEU A 534 -10.50 -26.19 6.32
N SER A 535 -9.16 -26.23 6.43
CA SER A 535 -8.38 -25.15 7.07
C SER A 535 -8.59 -23.82 6.38
N GLN A 536 -8.57 -23.81 5.04
CA GLN A 536 -8.85 -22.61 4.24
C GLN A 536 -10.26 -22.08 4.48
N PHE A 537 -11.26 -22.96 4.49
CA PHE A 537 -12.63 -22.57 4.77
C PHE A 537 -12.78 -21.96 6.17
N ARG A 538 -12.18 -22.58 7.19
CA ARG A 538 -12.15 -22.06 8.56
C ARG A 538 -11.50 -20.68 8.65
N ARG A 539 -10.36 -20.49 8.00
CA ARG A 539 -9.66 -19.18 7.95
C ARG A 539 -10.49 -18.09 7.27
N LYS A 540 -11.15 -18.42 6.16
CA LYS A 540 -12.04 -17.48 5.47
C LYS A 540 -13.22 -17.08 6.37
N ILE A 541 -13.82 -18.02 7.10
CA ILE A 541 -14.88 -17.71 8.07
C ILE A 541 -14.36 -16.82 9.19
N SER A 542 -13.22 -17.13 9.83
CA SER A 542 -12.70 -16.33 10.95
C SER A 542 -12.39 -14.90 10.50
N SER A 543 -11.83 -14.71 9.30
CA SER A 543 -11.60 -13.38 8.73
C SER A 543 -12.90 -12.58 8.49
N PHE A 544 -14.02 -13.27 8.25
CA PHE A 544 -15.33 -12.64 8.06
C PHE A 544 -16.02 -12.29 9.39
N VAL A 545 -15.77 -13.07 10.43
CA VAL A 545 -16.34 -12.86 11.79
C VAL A 545 -15.57 -11.78 12.57
N GLY A 546 -14.43 -11.31 12.06
CA GLY A 546 -13.66 -10.22 12.66
C GLY A 546 -12.69 -10.67 13.75
N ASP A 547 -12.54 -11.98 13.95
CA ASP A 547 -11.43 -12.53 14.72
C ASP A 547 -10.17 -12.32 13.87
N THR A 548 -9.40 -11.29 14.23
CA THR A 548 -8.01 -11.20 13.80
C THR A 548 -7.37 -12.48 14.30
N ILE A 549 -7.03 -13.40 13.40
CA ILE A 549 -6.22 -14.56 13.75
C ILE A 549 -5.00 -13.97 14.43
N SER A 550 -4.85 -14.24 15.73
CA SER A 550 -3.66 -13.89 16.47
C SER A 550 -2.53 -14.70 15.85
N ILE A 551 -1.85 -14.10 14.86
CA ILE A 551 -0.56 -14.59 14.40
C ILE A 551 0.37 -14.23 15.56
N SER A 552 0.55 -15.16 16.49
CA SER A 552 1.68 -15.10 17.42
C SER A 552 2.93 -15.28 16.58
N LEU A 553 3.56 -14.17 16.20
CA LEU A 553 4.85 -14.12 15.51
C LEU A 553 5.99 -14.49 16.46
#